data_AF-A0A242BCM3-F1
#
_entry.id   AF-A0A242BCM3-F1
#
_cell.length_a   1.000
_cell.length_b   1.000
_cell.length_c   1.000
_cell.angle_alpha   90.00
_cell.angle_beta   90.00
_cell.angle_gamma   90.00
#
_symmetry.space_group_name_H-M   'P 1'
#
loop_
_entity.id
_entity.type
_entity.pdbx_description
1 polymer ?
#
loop_
_entity_poly.entity_id
_entity_poly.type
_entity_poly.pdbx_seq_one_letter_code
_entity_poly.pdbx_strand_id
1 'polypeptide(L)'
;MGYLLNWNTKAIAPFLIALYIYEKKYVKVAILLSIQIFYYLSFGNKAYLFSIFALLSIAFLMNFKNFIIKFTFLFSLTNLLSMFLNMYFSVDFLQRAIPYRMLYIPSQIQYQYFDFFYIHPKLHFSENFIGSIFGISNKYGIEIPILISRIFSGRIDNMAYSNTGIFSDAYSNGGFLAMIVISAIFGFLLVIVDSCSKAVPLKITIPAYSYIMFVMNDTSLFTTFLTGGFGLMIFLIYILNSYYQEDKANLQEVTV
;
A
#
# COMPACT_ATOMS: atom_id res chain seq x y z
N MET A 1 -16.67 9.68 -7.67
CA MET A 1 -17.10 8.63 -6.73
C MET A 1 -15.96 7.67 -6.33
N GLY A 2 -15.11 7.23 -7.26
CA GLY A 2 -14.02 6.27 -6.97
C GLY A 2 -12.99 6.72 -5.92
N TYR A 3 -12.65 8.02 -5.86
CA TYR A 3 -11.67 8.52 -4.90
C TYR A 3 -12.15 8.44 -3.44
N LEU A 4 -13.40 8.81 -3.16
CA LEU A 4 -13.98 8.70 -1.82
C LEU A 4 -14.05 7.24 -1.35
N LEU A 5 -14.37 6.33 -2.27
CA LEU A 5 -14.38 4.90 -1.97
C LEU A 5 -12.97 4.41 -1.61
N ASN A 6 -11.95 4.80 -2.37
CA ASN A 6 -10.55 4.47 -2.08
C ASN A 6 -10.08 5.06 -0.75
N TRP A 7 -10.40 6.31 -0.45
CA TRP A 7 -10.07 6.91 0.85
C TRP A 7 -10.72 6.14 2.00
N ASN A 8 -11.97 5.74 1.83
CA ASN A 8 -12.67 4.98 2.86
C ASN A 8 -12.04 3.59 3.06
N THR A 9 -11.84 2.82 2.00
CA THR A 9 -11.35 1.44 2.10
C THR A 9 -9.86 1.33 2.43
N LYS A 10 -9.05 2.29 1.95
CA LYS A 10 -7.59 2.24 2.09
C LYS A 10 -7.03 3.08 3.23
N ALA A 11 -7.79 4.05 3.76
CA ALA A 11 -7.32 4.90 4.86
C ALA A 11 -8.28 4.97 6.05
N ILE A 12 -9.51 5.45 5.86
CA ILE A 12 -10.45 5.71 6.98
C ILE A 12 -10.79 4.42 7.72
N ALA A 13 -11.21 3.38 7.01
CA ALA A 13 -11.58 2.12 7.64
C ALA A 13 -10.38 1.43 8.31
N PRO A 14 -9.19 1.30 7.68
CA PRO A 14 -7.99 0.82 8.36
C PRO A 14 -7.64 1.61 9.64
N PHE A 15 -7.70 2.94 9.58
CA PHE A 15 -7.48 3.80 10.75
C PHE A 15 -8.46 3.50 11.89
N LEU A 16 -9.76 3.51 11.60
CA LEU A 16 -10.81 3.29 12.61
C LEU A 16 -10.78 1.87 13.17
N ILE A 17 -10.51 0.86 12.34
CA ILE A 17 -10.37 -0.52 12.79
C ILE A 17 -9.17 -0.63 13.75
N ALA A 18 -8.02 -0.07 13.40
CA ALA A 18 -6.85 -0.09 14.27
C ALA A 18 -7.12 0.60 15.62
N LEU A 19 -7.78 1.76 15.59
CA LEU A 19 -8.17 2.50 16.79
C LEU A 19 -9.15 1.69 17.67
N TYR A 20 -10.22 1.15 17.11
CA TYR A 20 -11.23 0.43 17.88
C TYR A 20 -10.78 -0.94 18.38
N ILE A 21 -9.83 -1.59 17.68
CA ILE A 21 -9.14 -2.76 18.22
C ILE A 21 -8.33 -2.38 19.46
N TYR A 22 -7.60 -1.27 19.41
CA TYR A 22 -6.81 -0.79 20.55
C TYR A 22 -7.70 -0.41 21.75
N GLU A 23 -8.82 0.28 21.49
CA GLU A 23 -9.81 0.63 22.51
C GLU A 23 -10.70 -0.55 22.97
N LYS A 24 -10.51 -1.75 22.41
CA LYS A 24 -11.32 -2.96 22.69
C LYS A 24 -12.82 -2.80 22.39
N LYS A 25 -13.20 -1.90 21.46
CA LYS A 25 -14.58 -1.65 21.03
C LYS A 25 -15.00 -2.58 19.89
N TYR A 26 -15.02 -3.88 20.14
CA TYR A 26 -15.20 -4.92 19.10
C TYR A 26 -16.50 -4.84 18.31
N VAL A 27 -17.59 -4.31 18.89
CA VAL A 27 -18.86 -4.10 18.16
C VAL A 27 -18.68 -3.12 17.01
N LYS A 28 -17.95 -2.01 17.22
CA LYS A 28 -17.65 -1.03 16.17
C LYS A 28 -16.75 -1.63 15.09
N VAL A 29 -15.79 -2.47 15.48
CA VAL A 29 -14.93 -3.21 14.55
C VAL A 29 -15.79 -4.12 13.67
N ALA A 30 -16.70 -4.91 14.24
CA ALA A 30 -17.58 -5.81 13.50
C ALA A 30 -18.47 -5.06 12.49
N ILE A 31 -18.96 -3.87 12.84
CA ILE A 31 -19.72 -3.01 11.92
C ILE A 31 -18.84 -2.56 10.75
N LEU A 32 -17.62 -2.06 11.01
CA LEU A 32 -16.71 -1.61 9.96
C LEU A 32 -16.26 -2.75 9.04
N LEU A 33 -16.04 -3.94 9.60
CA LEU A 33 -15.72 -5.15 8.83
C LEU A 33 -16.90 -5.55 7.93
N SER A 34 -18.12 -5.51 8.44
CA SER A 34 -19.33 -5.78 7.66
C SER A 34 -19.48 -4.79 6.49
N ILE A 35 -19.23 -3.50 6.72
CA ILE A 35 -19.25 -2.46 5.68
C ILE A 35 -18.18 -2.73 4.62
N GLN A 36 -16.95 -3.08 5.03
CA GLN A 36 -15.88 -3.41 4.10
C GLN A 36 -16.19 -4.66 3.25
N ILE A 37 -16.77 -5.70 3.86
CA ILE A 37 -17.23 -6.90 3.14
C ILE A 37 -18.33 -6.51 2.14
N PHE A 38 -19.27 -5.66 2.53
CA PHE A 38 -20.31 -5.16 1.63
C PHE A 38 -19.72 -4.41 0.43
N TYR A 39 -18.68 -3.58 0.64
CA TYR A 39 -17.97 -2.95 -0.48
C TYR A 39 -17.28 -3.96 -1.39
N TYR A 40 -16.66 -5.00 -0.82
CA TYR A 40 -16.09 -6.07 -1.62
C TYR A 40 -17.15 -6.78 -2.47
N LEU A 41 -18.31 -7.10 -1.89
CA LEU A 41 -19.41 -7.76 -2.61
C LEU A 41 -20.03 -6.85 -3.69
N SER A 42 -20.10 -5.55 -3.44
CA SER A 42 -20.71 -4.59 -4.37
C SER A 42 -19.80 -4.24 -5.56
N PHE A 43 -18.48 -4.11 -5.32
CA PHE A 43 -17.52 -3.65 -6.33
C PHE A 43 -16.59 -4.75 -6.86
N GLY A 44 -16.61 -5.95 -6.28
CA GLY A 44 -15.79 -7.09 -6.69
C GLY A 44 -14.28 -6.91 -6.48
N ASN A 45 -13.84 -5.82 -5.83
CA ASN A 45 -12.42 -5.50 -5.69
C ASN A 45 -11.81 -6.21 -4.47
N LYS A 46 -11.06 -7.28 -4.73
CA LYS A 46 -10.37 -8.10 -3.71
C LYS A 46 -9.43 -7.29 -2.81
N ALA A 47 -8.92 -6.16 -3.30
CA ALA A 47 -8.02 -5.30 -2.55
C ALA A 47 -8.66 -4.78 -1.24
N TYR A 48 -9.98 -4.56 -1.23
CA TYR A 48 -10.72 -4.14 -0.02
C TYR A 48 -10.70 -5.23 1.04
N LEU A 49 -10.99 -6.47 0.66
CA LEU A 49 -10.96 -7.61 1.58
C LEU A 49 -9.54 -7.87 2.10
N PHE A 50 -8.53 -7.82 1.24
CA PHE A 50 -7.14 -8.03 1.65
C PHE A 50 -6.61 -6.91 2.56
N SER A 51 -7.11 -5.68 2.45
CA SER A 51 -6.73 -4.59 3.36
C SER A 51 -7.06 -4.90 4.82
N ILE A 52 -8.22 -5.52 5.06
CA ILE A 52 -8.64 -5.98 6.38
C ILE A 52 -7.70 -7.07 6.90
N PHE A 53 -7.43 -8.08 6.08
CA PHE A 53 -6.58 -9.20 6.47
C PHE A 53 -5.17 -8.75 6.81
N ALA A 54 -4.59 -7.84 6.02
CA ALA A 54 -3.28 -7.27 6.31
C ALA A 54 -3.26 -6.56 7.67
N LEU A 55 -4.26 -5.70 7.93
CA LEU A 55 -4.38 -4.97 9.19
C LEU A 55 -4.53 -5.92 10.37
N LEU A 56 -5.50 -6.84 10.33
CA LEU A 56 -5.79 -7.76 11.45
C LEU A 56 -4.59 -8.67 11.75
N SER A 57 -3.92 -9.16 10.70
CA SER A 57 -2.73 -10.01 10.85
C SER A 57 -1.61 -9.25 11.57
N ILE A 58 -1.35 -7.99 11.17
CA ILE A 58 -0.31 -7.18 11.80
C ILE A 58 -0.70 -6.77 13.22
N ALA A 59 -1.94 -6.34 13.45
CA ALA A 59 -2.44 -6.01 14.78
C ALA A 59 -2.35 -7.21 15.75
N PHE A 60 -2.66 -8.43 15.27
CA PHE A 60 -2.50 -9.65 16.03
C PHE A 60 -1.02 -9.96 16.31
N LEU A 61 -0.17 -9.89 15.28
CA LEU A 61 1.25 -10.23 15.40
C LEU A 61 2.02 -9.28 16.32
N MET A 62 1.62 -8.01 16.41
CA MET A 62 2.21 -7.03 17.32
C MET A 62 2.04 -7.36 18.81
N ASN A 63 1.16 -8.29 19.16
CA ASN A 63 1.05 -8.77 20.54
C ASN A 63 2.20 -9.70 20.95
N PHE A 64 2.95 -10.23 19.99
CA PHE A 64 4.11 -11.08 20.27
C PHE A 64 5.38 -10.24 20.44
N LYS A 65 6.20 -10.58 21.45
CA LYS A 65 7.58 -10.09 21.53
C LYS A 65 8.35 -10.43 20.24
N ASN A 66 9.19 -9.51 19.79
CA ASN A 66 10.00 -9.61 18.56
C ASN A 66 9.15 -9.83 17.30
N PHE A 67 8.02 -9.12 17.17
CA PHE A 67 7.06 -9.32 16.07
C PHE A 67 7.71 -9.21 14.69
N ILE A 68 8.69 -8.31 14.48
CA ILE A 68 9.37 -8.11 13.20
C ILE A 68 10.08 -9.39 12.76
N ILE A 69 10.86 -9.99 13.67
CA ILE A 69 11.59 -11.24 13.42
C ILE A 69 10.61 -12.38 13.15
N LYS A 70 9.55 -12.48 13.98
CA LYS A 70 8.52 -13.53 13.81
C LYS A 70 7.76 -13.41 12.50
N PHE A 71 7.36 -12.20 12.11
CA PHE A 71 6.68 -11.95 10.85
C PHE A 71 7.55 -12.36 9.68
N THR A 72 8.81 -11.92 9.65
CA THR A 72 9.77 -12.26 8.60
C THR A 72 10.00 -13.77 8.55
N PHE A 73 10.19 -14.41 9.70
CA PHE A 73 10.38 -15.86 9.80
C PHE A 73 9.15 -16.64 9.31
N LEU A 74 7.94 -16.27 9.74
CA LEU A 74 6.69 -16.91 9.30
C LEU A 74 6.46 -16.72 7.80
N PHE A 75 6.78 -15.55 7.26
CA PHE A 75 6.67 -15.28 5.84
C PHE A 75 7.66 -16.14 5.04
N SER A 76 8.92 -16.22 5.46
CA SER A 76 9.92 -17.10 4.85
C SER A 76 9.53 -18.58 4.95
N LEU A 77 9.03 -19.01 6.10
CA LEU A 77 8.56 -20.39 6.31
C LEU A 77 7.37 -20.72 5.41
N THR A 78 6.44 -19.78 5.22
CA THR A 78 5.29 -19.95 4.33
C THR A 78 5.74 -20.13 2.88
N ASN A 79 6.77 -19.36 2.45
CA ASN A 79 7.36 -19.53 1.12
C ASN A 79 7.99 -20.92 0.95
N LEU A 80 8.82 -21.36 1.92
CA LEU A 80 9.44 -22.69 1.88
C LEU A 80 8.40 -23.82 1.90
N LEU A 81 7.38 -23.72 2.76
CA LEU A 81 6.29 -24.69 2.83
C LEU A 81 5.51 -24.74 1.50
N SER A 82 5.25 -23.58 0.88
CA SER A 82 4.55 -23.54 -0.40
C SER A 82 5.32 -24.24 -1.52
N MET A 83 6.65 -24.10 -1.54
CA MET A 83 7.52 -24.80 -2.48
C MET A 83 7.52 -26.31 -2.23
N PHE A 84 7.63 -26.71 -0.96
CA PHE A 84 7.57 -28.12 -0.57
C PHE A 84 6.25 -28.77 -0.99
N LEU A 85 5.11 -28.13 -0.71
CA LEU A 85 3.80 -28.66 -1.07
C LEU A 85 3.61 -28.82 -2.57
N ASN A 86 4.11 -27.86 -3.37
CA ASN A 86 4.03 -28.00 -4.81
C ASN A 86 4.94 -29.14 -5.32
N MET A 87 6.18 -29.23 -4.82
CA MET A 87 7.14 -30.22 -5.29
C MET A 87 6.71 -31.67 -4.98
N TYR A 88 6.17 -31.93 -3.78
CA TYR A 88 5.88 -33.29 -3.33
C TYR A 88 4.42 -33.71 -3.51
N PHE A 89 3.48 -32.75 -3.46
CA PHE A 89 2.05 -33.04 -3.51
C PHE A 89 1.36 -32.44 -4.74
N SER A 90 2.09 -31.73 -5.62
CA SER A 90 1.51 -31.00 -6.76
C SER A 90 0.41 -30.00 -6.36
N VAL A 91 0.47 -29.50 -5.11
CA VAL A 91 -0.46 -28.49 -4.59
C VAL A 91 0.19 -27.11 -4.72
N ASP A 92 -0.25 -26.35 -5.71
CA ASP A 92 0.35 -25.04 -6.06
C ASP A 92 -0.45 -23.83 -5.55
N PHE A 93 -1.60 -24.05 -4.89
CA PHE A 93 -2.47 -22.98 -4.41
C PHE A 93 -1.73 -21.95 -3.53
N LEU A 94 -1.00 -22.43 -2.52
CA LEU A 94 -0.22 -21.57 -1.62
C LEU A 94 0.90 -20.84 -2.35
N GLN A 95 1.59 -21.52 -3.27
CA GLN A 95 2.67 -20.93 -4.04
C GLN A 95 2.17 -19.81 -4.95
N ARG A 96 1.01 -20.03 -5.60
CA ARG A 96 0.36 -19.03 -6.46
C ARG A 96 -0.14 -17.84 -5.65
N ALA A 97 -0.71 -18.08 -4.47
CA ALA A 97 -1.32 -17.03 -3.66
C ALA A 97 -0.30 -16.06 -3.04
N ILE A 98 0.83 -16.57 -2.53
CA ILE A 98 1.78 -15.76 -1.76
C ILE A 98 3.05 -15.47 -2.57
N PRO A 99 4.00 -16.41 -2.78
CA PRO A 99 5.24 -16.11 -3.50
C PRO A 99 5.00 -15.54 -4.89
N TYR A 100 4.08 -16.14 -5.65
CA TYR A 100 3.86 -15.72 -7.03
C TYR A 100 3.15 -14.36 -7.12
N ARG A 101 1.99 -14.19 -6.48
CA ARG A 101 1.20 -12.96 -6.59
C ARG A 101 1.75 -11.78 -5.79
N MET A 102 2.33 -12.01 -4.61
CA MET A 102 2.78 -10.91 -3.75
C MET A 102 4.23 -10.50 -4.00
N LEU A 103 5.08 -11.42 -4.46
CA LEU A 103 6.52 -11.14 -4.64
C LEU A 103 6.93 -11.17 -6.11
N TYR A 104 6.67 -12.29 -6.80
CA TYR A 104 7.19 -12.51 -8.15
C TYR A 104 6.55 -11.58 -9.19
N ILE A 105 5.21 -11.53 -9.27
CA ILE A 105 4.51 -10.71 -10.27
C ILE A 105 4.88 -9.22 -10.14
N PRO A 106 4.80 -8.58 -8.96
CA PRO A 106 5.17 -7.17 -8.84
C PRO A 106 6.63 -6.92 -9.19
N SER A 107 7.55 -7.80 -8.76
CA SER A 107 8.96 -7.72 -9.12
C SER A 107 9.18 -7.83 -10.64
N GLN A 108 8.52 -8.79 -11.29
CA GLN A 108 8.57 -8.96 -12.73
C GLN A 108 8.08 -7.70 -13.46
N ILE A 109 6.94 -7.13 -13.04
CA ILE A 109 6.42 -5.90 -13.66
C ILE A 109 7.39 -4.73 -13.46
N GLN A 110 8.00 -4.61 -12.28
CA GLN A 110 8.99 -3.57 -12.01
C GLN A 110 10.20 -3.63 -12.98
N TYR A 111 10.69 -4.84 -13.28
CA TYR A 111 11.74 -5.03 -14.29
C TYR A 111 11.25 -4.78 -15.71
N GLN A 112 10.03 -5.18 -16.07
CA GLN A 112 9.45 -4.91 -17.39
C GLN A 112 9.37 -3.41 -17.71
N TYR A 113 9.05 -2.59 -16.71
CA TYR A 113 9.10 -1.12 -16.84
C TYR A 113 10.53 -0.63 -17.08
N PHE A 114 11.50 -1.19 -16.35
CA PHE A 114 12.91 -0.83 -16.55
C PHE A 114 13.37 -1.17 -17.98
N ASP A 115 13.16 -2.40 -18.43
CA ASP A 115 13.58 -2.88 -19.76
C ASP A 115 12.98 -2.04 -20.89
N PHE A 116 11.69 -1.69 -20.76
CA PHE A 116 11.02 -0.84 -21.75
C PHE A 116 11.57 0.59 -21.75
N PHE A 117 11.59 1.25 -20.59
CA PHE A 117 12.01 2.66 -20.51
C PHE A 117 13.52 2.86 -20.56
N TYR A 118 14.33 1.80 -20.50
CA TYR A 118 15.77 1.90 -20.70
C TYR A 118 16.10 2.37 -22.13
N ILE A 119 15.35 1.89 -23.12
CA ILE A 119 15.57 2.19 -24.54
C ILE A 119 14.59 3.27 -25.03
N HIS A 120 13.40 3.35 -24.45
CA HIS A 120 12.35 4.25 -24.91
C HIS A 120 12.26 5.58 -24.15
N PRO A 121 11.72 6.64 -24.79
CA PRO A 121 11.57 7.95 -24.16
C PRO A 121 10.82 7.91 -22.82
N LYS A 122 11.30 8.68 -21.85
CA LYS A 122 10.65 8.81 -20.54
C LYS A 122 9.31 9.55 -20.65
N LEU A 123 8.43 9.31 -19.68
CA LEU A 123 7.08 9.88 -19.64
C LEU A 123 7.03 11.33 -19.17
N HIS A 124 8.04 11.78 -18.40
CA HIS A 124 8.06 13.11 -17.80
C HIS A 124 6.78 13.44 -16.99
N PHE A 125 6.27 12.46 -16.24
CA PHE A 125 5.07 12.60 -15.40
C PHE A 125 3.77 12.88 -16.17
N SER A 126 3.71 12.57 -17.47
CA SER A 126 2.55 12.82 -18.35
C SER A 126 1.24 12.17 -17.87
N GLU A 127 1.32 11.00 -17.21
CA GLU A 127 0.13 10.28 -16.72
C GLU A 127 -0.26 10.65 -15.27
N ASN A 128 0.59 11.41 -14.58
CA ASN A 128 0.35 11.81 -13.20
C ASN A 128 -0.36 13.17 -13.14
N PHE A 129 -0.84 13.54 -11.95
CA PHE A 129 -1.44 14.84 -11.68
C PHE A 129 -0.57 16.02 -12.15
N ILE A 130 0.76 15.87 -12.07
CA ILE A 130 1.74 16.84 -12.56
C ILE A 130 1.61 17.04 -14.07
N GLY A 131 1.57 15.97 -14.86
CA GLY A 131 1.40 16.04 -16.31
C GLY A 131 0.09 16.72 -16.72
N SER A 132 -0.98 16.49 -15.97
CA SER A 132 -2.26 17.17 -16.17
C SER A 132 -2.16 18.69 -15.97
N ILE A 133 -1.45 19.15 -14.93
CA ILE A 133 -1.23 20.58 -14.67
C ILE A 133 -0.37 21.22 -15.76
N PHE A 134 0.70 20.55 -16.19
CA PHE A 134 1.66 21.10 -17.15
C PHE A 134 1.30 20.82 -18.62
N GLY A 135 0.16 20.19 -18.89
CA GLY A 135 -0.28 19.86 -20.25
C GLY A 135 0.63 18.85 -20.98
N ILE A 136 1.34 18.01 -20.24
CA ILE A 136 2.26 17.01 -20.81
C ILE A 136 1.44 15.80 -21.24
N SER A 137 1.24 15.63 -22.54
CA SER A 137 0.52 14.48 -23.10
C SER A 137 1.40 13.22 -23.12
N ASN A 138 0.80 12.07 -22.83
CA ASN A 138 1.46 10.78 -22.99
C ASN A 138 1.81 10.54 -24.48
N LYS A 139 3.11 10.39 -24.77
CA LYS A 139 3.66 10.17 -26.12
C LYS A 139 3.26 8.83 -26.74
N TYR A 140 2.85 7.87 -25.93
CA TYR A 140 2.55 6.50 -26.35
C TYR A 140 1.07 6.30 -26.74
N GLY A 141 0.20 7.29 -26.50
CA GLY A 141 -1.20 7.26 -26.92
C GLY A 141 -2.09 6.24 -26.20
N ILE A 142 -1.53 5.40 -25.33
CA ILE A 142 -2.23 4.44 -24.49
C ILE A 142 -1.62 4.45 -23.09
N GLU A 143 -2.43 4.04 -22.10
CA GLU A 143 -1.98 3.94 -20.71
C GLU A 143 -0.78 2.99 -20.58
N ILE A 144 0.27 3.43 -19.89
CA ILE A 144 1.51 2.67 -19.78
C ILE A 144 1.34 1.30 -19.13
N PRO A 145 0.51 1.11 -18.08
CA PRO A 145 0.23 -0.22 -17.55
C PRO A 145 -0.31 -1.21 -18.61
N ILE A 146 -1.12 -0.72 -19.56
CA ILE A 146 -1.66 -1.53 -20.66
C ILE A 146 -0.58 -1.78 -21.71
N LEU A 147 0.19 -0.74 -22.08
CA LEU A 147 1.30 -0.86 -23.04
C LEU A 147 2.30 -1.94 -22.60
N ILE A 148 2.76 -1.87 -21.35
CA ILE A 148 3.69 -2.85 -20.79
C ILE A 148 3.06 -4.25 -20.82
N SER A 149 1.79 -4.38 -20.44
CA SER A 149 1.10 -5.67 -20.49
C SER A 149 1.07 -6.25 -21.90
N ARG A 150 0.75 -5.45 -22.93
CA ARG A 150 0.71 -5.90 -24.33
C ARG A 150 2.06 -6.37 -24.83
N ILE A 151 3.12 -5.60 -24.56
CA ILE A 151 4.48 -5.89 -25.01
C ILE A 151 4.97 -7.22 -24.41
N PHE A 152 4.89 -7.36 -23.09
CA PHE A 152 5.48 -8.52 -22.40
C PHE A 152 4.59 -9.76 -22.40
N SER A 153 3.29 -9.63 -22.70
CA SER A 153 2.41 -10.79 -22.96
C SER A 153 2.42 -11.26 -24.42
N GLY A 154 2.95 -10.46 -25.34
CA GLY A 154 2.90 -10.73 -26.79
C GLY A 154 1.47 -10.64 -27.37
N ARG A 155 0.52 -10.02 -26.65
CA ARG A 155 -0.90 -9.96 -27.02
C ARG A 155 -1.34 -8.51 -27.16
N ILE A 156 -1.65 -8.08 -28.38
CA ILE A 156 -2.02 -6.69 -28.70
C ILE A 156 -3.37 -6.31 -28.09
N ASP A 157 -4.27 -7.27 -27.94
CA ASP A 157 -5.60 -7.14 -27.34
C ASP A 157 -5.60 -7.22 -25.82
N ASN A 158 -4.45 -7.44 -25.18
CA ASN A 158 -4.36 -7.51 -23.73
C ASN A 158 -4.70 -6.15 -23.10
N MET A 159 -5.68 -6.17 -22.20
CA MET A 159 -6.16 -5.02 -21.43
C MET A 159 -5.86 -5.16 -19.93
N ALA A 160 -5.01 -6.11 -19.55
CA ALA A 160 -4.56 -6.23 -18.17
C ALA A 160 -3.67 -5.03 -17.79
N TYR A 161 -3.86 -4.52 -16.57
CA TYR A 161 -3.06 -3.42 -16.05
C TYR A 161 -1.83 -3.98 -15.35
N SER A 162 -0.67 -3.81 -15.97
CA SER A 162 0.62 -4.07 -15.33
C SER A 162 1.02 -2.86 -14.49
N ASN A 163 0.38 -2.69 -13.33
CA ASN A 163 0.71 -1.59 -12.42
C ASN A 163 2.07 -1.82 -11.75
N THR A 164 2.78 -0.74 -11.45
CA THR A 164 4.15 -0.79 -10.94
C THR A 164 4.32 0.07 -9.70
N GLY A 165 5.33 -0.27 -8.90
CA GLY A 165 5.62 0.41 -7.64
C GLY A 165 6.34 1.75 -7.81
N ILE A 166 6.50 2.46 -6.69
CA ILE A 166 7.04 3.82 -6.63
C ILE A 166 8.37 4.01 -7.38
N PHE A 167 9.27 3.03 -7.37
CA PHE A 167 10.62 3.15 -7.95
C PHE A 167 10.63 2.98 -9.47
N SER A 168 9.95 1.95 -9.98
CA SER A 168 9.83 1.73 -11.42
C SER A 168 8.97 2.79 -12.10
N ASP A 169 7.94 3.30 -11.41
CA ASP A 169 7.20 4.48 -11.88
C ASP A 169 8.09 5.73 -11.92
N ALA A 170 8.93 5.97 -10.90
CA ALA A 170 9.87 7.08 -10.96
C ALA A 170 10.85 6.93 -12.13
N TYR A 171 11.36 5.71 -12.37
CA TYR A 171 12.27 5.41 -13.46
C TYR A 171 11.63 5.60 -14.85
N SER A 172 10.37 5.23 -15.04
CA SER A 172 9.65 5.48 -16.30
C SER A 172 9.43 6.96 -16.56
N ASN A 173 9.25 7.75 -15.50
CA ASN A 173 9.01 9.18 -15.60
C ASN A 173 10.26 10.03 -15.84
N GLY A 174 11.41 9.68 -15.24
CA GLY A 174 12.64 10.49 -15.39
C GLY A 174 13.95 9.74 -15.14
N GLY A 175 13.94 8.41 -15.28
CA GLY A 175 15.13 7.57 -15.09
C GLY A 175 15.65 7.59 -13.65
N PHE A 176 16.96 7.35 -13.50
CA PHE A 176 17.60 7.26 -12.18
C PHE A 176 17.49 8.55 -11.37
N LEU A 177 17.52 9.72 -12.02
CA LEU A 177 17.37 11.00 -11.33
C LEU A 177 16.01 11.10 -10.65
N ALA A 178 14.92 10.81 -11.38
CA ALA A 178 13.58 10.81 -10.81
C ALA A 178 13.45 9.76 -9.69
N MET A 179 14.09 8.59 -9.82
CA MET A 179 14.09 7.56 -8.78
C MET A 179 14.75 8.06 -7.47
N ILE A 180 15.87 8.77 -7.56
CA ILE A 180 16.53 9.38 -6.38
C ILE A 180 15.63 10.44 -5.75
N VAL A 181 15.05 11.33 -6.56
CA VAL A 181 14.15 12.40 -6.07
C VAL A 181 12.92 11.81 -5.38
N ILE A 182 12.26 10.83 -5.99
CA ILE A 182 11.08 10.16 -5.40
C ILE A 182 11.47 9.42 -4.11
N SER A 183 12.66 8.81 -4.04
CA SER A 183 13.16 8.20 -2.82
C SER A 183 13.36 9.22 -1.69
N ALA A 184 13.91 10.40 -2.00
CA ALA A 184 14.08 11.48 -1.03
C ALA A 184 12.72 12.01 -0.53
N ILE A 185 11.76 12.21 -1.45
CA ILE A 185 10.39 12.62 -1.09
C ILE A 185 9.72 11.55 -0.21
N PHE A 186 9.89 10.27 -0.54
CA PHE A 186 9.35 9.19 0.26
C PHE A 186 9.96 9.16 1.67
N GLY A 187 11.28 9.29 1.79
CA GLY A 187 11.96 9.41 3.08
C GLY A 187 11.45 10.59 3.92
N PHE A 188 11.25 11.75 3.29
CA PHE A 188 10.64 12.91 3.95
C PHE A 188 9.22 12.64 4.45
N LEU A 189 8.39 11.96 3.65
CA LEU A 189 7.04 11.56 4.08
C LEU A 189 7.05 10.61 5.27
N LEU A 190 8.03 9.69 5.35
CA LEU A 190 8.20 8.82 6.52
C LEU A 190 8.59 9.61 7.77
N VAL A 191 9.45 10.63 7.65
CA VAL A 191 9.78 11.54 8.76
C VAL A 191 8.54 12.31 9.24
N ILE A 192 7.65 12.70 8.32
CA ILE A 192 6.35 13.29 8.67
C ILE A 192 5.50 12.28 9.44
N VAL A 193 5.40 11.03 8.98
CA VAL A 193 4.65 9.98 9.68
C VAL A 193 5.15 9.81 11.12
N ASP A 194 6.47 9.73 11.31
CA ASP A 194 7.08 9.61 12.65
C ASP A 194 6.77 10.85 13.51
N SER A 195 6.85 12.04 12.93
CA SER A 195 6.59 13.30 13.64
C SER A 195 5.13 13.42 14.06
N CYS A 196 4.21 13.04 13.17
CA CYS A 196 2.76 13.08 13.39
C CYS A 196 2.24 11.96 14.29
N SER A 197 3.04 10.95 14.64
CA SER A 197 2.59 9.79 15.43
C SER A 197 3.28 9.64 16.80
N LYS A 198 4.11 10.61 17.22
CA LYS A 198 4.91 10.56 18.45
C LYS A 198 4.15 10.17 19.72
N ALA A 199 2.93 10.68 19.91
CA ALA A 199 2.12 10.40 21.09
C ALA A 199 1.17 9.21 20.90
N VAL A 200 0.95 8.77 19.66
CA VAL A 200 0.01 7.69 19.32
C VAL A 200 0.66 6.33 19.56
N PRO A 201 0.00 5.39 20.25
CA PRO A 201 0.50 4.04 20.43
C PRO A 201 0.84 3.35 19.10
N LEU A 202 2.02 2.72 19.01
CA LEU A 202 2.44 1.97 17.81
C LEU A 202 1.42 0.88 17.41
N LYS A 203 0.69 0.33 18.39
CA LYS A 203 -0.39 -0.66 18.17
C LYS A 203 -1.56 -0.12 17.33
N ILE A 204 -1.66 1.20 17.15
CA ILE A 204 -2.61 1.85 16.23
C ILE A 204 -1.89 2.21 14.93
N THR A 205 -0.75 2.89 15.03
CA THR A 205 -0.02 3.44 13.89
C THR A 205 0.41 2.37 12.89
N ILE A 206 1.07 1.30 13.35
CA ILE A 206 1.62 0.26 12.46
C ILE A 206 0.52 -0.50 11.70
N PRO A 207 -0.55 -1.00 12.35
CA PRO A 207 -1.64 -1.65 11.62
C PRO A 207 -2.37 -0.71 10.66
N ALA A 208 -2.54 0.57 11.02
CA ALA A 208 -3.19 1.55 10.16
C ALA A 208 -2.43 1.78 8.83
N TYR A 209 -1.09 1.91 8.88
CA TYR A 209 -0.27 2.10 7.68
C TYR A 209 0.05 0.81 6.91
N SER A 210 -0.22 -0.37 7.48
CA SER A 210 0.16 -1.65 6.90
C SER A 210 -0.27 -1.84 5.44
N TYR A 211 -1.53 -1.52 5.14
CA TYR A 211 -2.07 -1.70 3.80
C TYR A 211 -1.51 -0.70 2.79
N ILE A 212 -1.19 0.53 3.23
CA ILE A 212 -0.60 1.56 2.36
C ILE A 212 0.75 1.09 1.82
N MET A 213 1.55 0.37 2.62
CA MET A 213 2.82 -0.19 2.16
C MET A 213 2.64 -1.22 1.03
N PHE A 214 1.56 -2.02 1.09
CA PHE A 214 1.21 -2.90 -0.04
C PHE A 214 0.76 -2.12 -1.27
N VAL A 215 -0.01 -1.04 -1.10
CA VAL A 215 -0.45 -0.18 -2.21
C VAL A 215 0.74 0.46 -2.94
N MET A 216 1.78 0.89 -2.21
CA MET A 216 2.99 1.49 -2.80
C MET A 216 3.79 0.52 -3.69
N ASN A 217 3.62 -0.79 -3.51
CA ASN A 217 4.31 -1.78 -4.36
C ASN A 217 3.72 -1.86 -5.78
N ASP A 218 2.47 -1.44 -5.94
CA ASP A 218 1.71 -1.51 -7.19
C ASP A 218 1.25 -0.13 -7.69
N THR A 219 1.65 0.97 -7.05
CA THR A 219 1.23 2.32 -7.49
C THR A 219 2.31 3.37 -7.30
N SER A 220 2.20 4.49 -8.05
CA SER A 220 3.11 5.63 -7.92
C SER A 220 2.97 6.35 -6.57
N LEU A 221 4.03 7.05 -6.16
CA LEU A 221 4.06 7.75 -4.88
C LEU A 221 2.99 8.84 -4.79
N PHE A 222 2.85 9.66 -5.85
CA PHE A 222 1.84 10.72 -5.90
C PHE A 222 0.41 10.17 -5.88
N THR A 223 0.15 9.11 -6.65
CA THR A 223 -1.15 8.44 -6.64
C THR A 223 -1.45 7.87 -5.26
N THR A 224 -0.48 7.26 -4.60
CA THR A 224 -0.63 6.73 -3.23
C THR A 224 -0.92 7.84 -2.22
N PHE A 225 -0.17 8.95 -2.31
CA PHE A 225 -0.33 10.10 -1.41
C PHE A 225 -1.71 10.73 -1.51
N LEU A 226 -2.15 11.04 -2.73
CA LEU A 226 -3.41 11.74 -2.97
C LEU A 226 -4.62 10.81 -2.90
N THR A 227 -4.60 9.71 -3.67
CA THR A 227 -5.79 8.89 -3.93
C THR A 227 -5.73 7.52 -3.26
N GLY A 228 -4.52 7.03 -2.97
CA GLY A 228 -4.30 5.81 -2.20
C GLY A 228 -4.53 5.98 -0.69
N GLY A 229 -4.77 7.21 -0.23
CA GLY A 229 -5.15 7.51 1.14
C GLY A 229 -3.97 7.72 2.10
N PHE A 230 -2.72 7.73 1.62
CA PHE A 230 -1.56 7.93 2.50
C PHE A 230 -1.52 9.33 3.13
N GLY A 231 -1.78 10.39 2.34
CA GLY A 231 -1.89 11.75 2.90
C GLY A 231 -3.04 11.90 3.88
N LEU A 232 -4.19 11.27 3.59
CA LEU A 232 -5.34 11.26 4.50
C LEU A 232 -5.02 10.52 5.80
N MET A 233 -4.29 9.41 5.75
CA MET A 233 -3.85 8.67 6.94
C MET A 233 -2.92 9.53 7.81
N ILE A 234 -1.97 10.25 7.20
CA ILE A 234 -1.11 11.20 7.92
C ILE A 234 -1.96 12.23 8.67
N PHE A 235 -2.95 12.80 8.00
CA PHE A 235 -3.86 13.77 8.60
C PHE A 235 -4.67 13.19 9.78
N LEU A 236 -5.25 11.99 9.62
CA LEU A 236 -6.02 11.33 10.69
C LEU A 236 -5.16 11.00 11.91
N ILE A 237 -3.94 10.50 11.69
CA ILE A 237 -2.99 10.20 12.76
C ILE A 237 -2.51 11.48 13.44
N TYR A 238 -2.30 12.57 12.69
CA TYR A 238 -1.94 13.87 13.26
C TYR A 238 -3.02 14.42 14.21
N ILE A 239 -4.31 14.32 13.83
CA ILE A 239 -5.43 14.70 14.71
C ILE A 239 -5.41 13.85 15.98
N LEU A 240 -5.28 12.53 15.84
CA LEU A 240 -5.24 11.61 16.98
C LEU A 240 -4.03 11.89 17.89
N ASN A 241 -2.88 12.22 17.31
CA ASN A 241 -1.68 12.60 18.05
C ASN A 241 -1.89 13.86 18.89
N SER A 242 -2.56 14.86 18.33
CA SER A 242 -2.88 16.11 19.02
C SER A 242 -3.75 15.84 20.25
N TYR A 243 -4.79 15.01 20.09
CA TYR A 243 -5.65 14.56 21.20
C TYR A 243 -4.84 13.85 22.31
N TYR A 244 -3.94 12.92 21.96
CA TYR A 244 -3.09 12.23 22.95
C TYR A 244 -2.05 13.14 23.61
N GLN A 245 -1.63 14.23 22.97
CA GLN A 245 -0.71 15.20 23.57
C GLN A 245 -1.43 16.05 24.60
N GLU A 246 -2.63 16.55 24.29
CA GLU A 246 -3.46 17.31 25.24
C GLU A 246 -3.84 16.46 26.46
N ASP A 247 -4.26 15.21 26.26
CA ASP A 247 -4.60 14.30 27.36
C ASP A 247 -3.42 14.07 28.31
N LYS A 248 -2.20 13.94 27.76
CA LYS A 248 -0.97 13.83 28.57
C LYS A 248 -0.64 15.13 29.32
N ALA A 249 -0.84 16.29 28.71
CA ALA A 249 -0.59 17.57 29.36
C ALA A 249 -1.56 17.80 30.53
N ASN A 250 -2.85 17.54 30.33
CA ASN A 250 -3.87 17.66 31.37
C ASN A 250 -3.60 16.73 32.56
N LEU A 251 -3.14 15.50 32.31
CA LEU A 251 -2.77 14.57 33.38
C LEU A 251 -1.57 15.07 34.21
N GLN A 252 -0.63 15.80 33.61
CA GLN A 252 0.52 16.38 34.33
C GLN A 252 0.10 17.56 35.21
N GLU A 253 -0.80 18.43 34.76
CA GLU A 253 -1.31 19.56 35.55
C GLU A 253 -2.11 19.11 36.77
N VAL A 254 -2.84 17.99 36.71
CA VAL A 254 -3.62 17.46 37.85
C VAL A 254 -2.72 16.80 38.93
N THR A 255 -1.49 16.42 38.58
CA THR A 255 -0.54 15.77 39.49
C THR A 255 0.43 16.73 40.20
N VAL A 256 0.34 18.04 39.92
CA VAL A 256 1.14 19.11 40.54
C VAL A 256 0.27 19.88 41.53
#